data_AF-A0A482VCA7-F1
#
_entry.id   AF-A0A482VCA7-F1
#
_cell.length_a   1.000
_cell.length_b   1.000
_cell.length_c   1.000
_cell.angle_alpha   90.00
_cell.angle_beta   90.00
_cell.angle_gamma   90.00
#
_symmetry.space_group_name_H-M   'P 1'
#
loop_
_entity.id
_entity.type
_entity.pdbx_description
1 polymer ?
#
loop_
_entity_poly.entity_id
_entity_poly.type
_entity_poly.pdbx_seq_one_letter_code
_entity_poly.pdbx_strand_id
1 'polypeptide(L)'
;MAYSFFYGYLHLIIPKTGNSEKNLEELMKDYEDKHHVQLKFYKLFILIPKSLYCFTSLMDTESSPSIEESSSLDSIVRTVAGVQNRVYKNSVYKINGPDDRKIYVAAEYATPLKTFKEVVSYNGEHSNHYMKHKDDVVLQFYLTLKKVLKEHENCTNYCELIFYDDKDENGRYKDVGKILLQRIKKLEQRQPQ
;
A
#
# COMPACT_ATOMS: atom_id res chain seq x y z
N MET A 1 -11.08 11.11 3.68
CA MET A 1 -9.88 10.45 3.14
C MET A 1 -10.11 8.97 2.83
N ALA A 2 -10.45 8.12 3.81
CA ALA A 2 -10.57 6.66 3.60
C ALA A 2 -11.55 6.28 2.47
N TYR A 3 -12.78 6.80 2.48
CA TYR A 3 -13.76 6.52 1.43
C TYR A 3 -13.33 7.00 0.04
N SER A 4 -12.65 8.16 -0.04
CA SER A 4 -12.13 8.65 -1.31
C SER A 4 -11.03 7.74 -1.86
N PHE A 5 -10.14 7.23 -1.01
CA PHE A 5 -9.13 6.25 -1.41
C PHE A 5 -9.73 4.90 -1.79
N PHE A 6 -10.77 4.46 -1.07
CA PHE A 6 -11.46 3.23 -1.40
C PHE A 6 -12.23 3.34 -2.72
N TYR A 7 -13.25 4.20 -2.81
CA TYR A 7 -14.12 4.29 -3.99
C TYR A 7 -13.43 4.92 -5.20
N GLY A 8 -12.49 5.84 -4.98
CA GLY A 8 -11.75 6.51 -6.05
C GLY A 8 -10.54 5.75 -6.57
N TYR A 9 -10.16 4.64 -5.93
CA TYR A 9 -8.97 3.89 -6.32
C TYR A 9 -9.09 2.39 -6.04
N LEU A 10 -9.08 1.94 -4.78
CA LEU A 10 -9.01 0.50 -4.47
C LEU A 10 -10.17 -0.30 -5.09
N HIS A 11 -11.38 0.23 -5.04
CA HIS A 11 -12.57 -0.40 -5.62
C HIS A 11 -12.53 -0.49 -7.16
N LEU A 12 -11.68 0.31 -7.81
CA LEU A 12 -11.50 0.31 -9.26
C LEU A 12 -10.46 -0.71 -9.71
N ILE A 13 -9.46 -1.01 -8.87
CA ILE A 13 -8.30 -1.83 -9.25
C ILE A 13 -8.32 -3.24 -8.65
N ILE A 14 -9.03 -3.47 -7.55
CA ILE A 14 -9.01 -4.77 -6.87
C ILE A 14 -10.00 -5.77 -7.46
N PRO A 15 -11.33 -5.51 -7.46
CA PRO A 15 -12.31 -6.55 -7.78
C PRO A 15 -12.38 -6.83 -9.28
N LYS A 16 -12.86 -8.03 -9.62
CA LYS A 16 -13.28 -8.34 -10.99
C LYS A 16 -14.54 -7.55 -11.31
N THR A 17 -14.38 -6.42 -11.98
CA THR A 17 -15.51 -5.75 -12.65
C THR A 17 -15.87 -6.60 -13.85
N GLY A 18 -17.11 -7.07 -13.97
CA GLY A 18 -17.59 -8.11 -14.92
C GLY A 18 -17.38 -7.91 -16.44
N ASN A 19 -16.40 -7.09 -16.82
CA ASN A 19 -15.83 -6.93 -18.14
C ASN A 19 -14.64 -7.90 -18.29
N SER A 20 -14.09 -8.02 -19.50
CA SER A 20 -12.87 -8.80 -19.83
C SER A 20 -11.58 -8.29 -19.15
N GLU A 21 -11.68 -7.43 -18.15
CA GLU A 21 -10.57 -6.79 -17.46
C GLU A 21 -10.09 -7.65 -16.30
N LYS A 22 -8.76 -7.80 -16.20
CA LYS A 22 -8.13 -8.59 -15.14
C LYS A 22 -8.26 -7.90 -13.78
N ASN A 23 -8.52 -8.68 -12.75
CA ASN A 23 -8.46 -8.23 -11.37
C ASN A 23 -7.01 -8.19 -10.85
N LEU A 24 -6.79 -7.64 -9.66
CA LEU A 24 -5.42 -7.50 -9.10
C LEU A 24 -4.68 -8.84 -8.97
N GLU A 25 -5.36 -9.91 -8.58
CA GLU A 25 -4.78 -11.25 -8.45
C GLU A 25 -4.36 -11.83 -9.80
N GLU A 26 -5.20 -11.70 -10.83
CA GLU A 26 -4.90 -12.12 -12.20
C GLU A 26 -3.66 -11.36 -12.73
N LEU A 27 -3.54 -10.05 -12.46
CA LEU A 27 -2.35 -9.27 -12.83
C LEU A 27 -1.08 -9.70 -12.09
N MET A 28 -1.20 -10.12 -10.83
CA MET A 28 -0.08 -10.65 -10.07
C MET A 28 0.39 -12.00 -10.63
N LYS A 29 -0.54 -12.89 -11.03
CA LYS A 29 -0.21 -14.17 -11.67
C LYS A 29 0.48 -13.97 -13.01
N ASP A 30 -0.01 -13.04 -13.84
CA ASP A 30 0.68 -12.69 -15.10
C ASP A 30 2.10 -12.19 -14.86
N TYR A 31 2.30 -11.41 -13.79
CA TYR A 31 3.61 -10.92 -13.41
C TYR A 31 4.55 -12.07 -13.02
N GLU A 32 4.07 -13.06 -12.25
CA GLU A 32 4.82 -14.27 -11.90
C GLU A 32 5.27 -15.02 -13.15
N ASP A 33 4.36 -15.27 -14.08
CA ASP A 33 4.62 -16.00 -15.32
C ASP A 33 5.65 -15.27 -16.20
N LYS A 34 5.47 -13.95 -16.37
CA LYS A 34 6.33 -13.09 -17.20
C LYS A 34 7.73 -12.93 -16.63
N HIS A 35 7.88 -12.87 -15.32
CA HIS A 35 9.15 -12.60 -14.65
C HIS A 35 9.82 -13.84 -14.08
N HIS A 36 9.17 -15.01 -14.15
CA HIS A 36 9.63 -16.27 -13.56
C HIS A 36 9.93 -16.14 -12.05
N VAL A 37 9.03 -15.49 -11.32
CA VAL A 37 9.12 -15.27 -9.86
C VAL A 37 7.81 -15.65 -9.19
N GLN A 38 7.79 -15.73 -7.86
CA GLN A 38 6.57 -15.92 -7.08
C GLN A 38 6.37 -14.77 -6.10
N LEU A 39 5.21 -14.13 -6.16
CA LEU A 39 4.74 -13.21 -5.14
C LEU A 39 4.36 -13.99 -3.90
N LYS A 40 4.70 -13.43 -2.74
CA LYS A 40 4.46 -14.10 -1.47
C LYS A 40 2.97 -14.21 -1.12
N PHE A 41 2.20 -13.22 -1.53
CA PHE A 41 0.75 -13.18 -1.38
C PHE A 41 0.15 -12.42 -2.56
N TYR A 42 -1.02 -12.86 -3.02
CA TYR A 42 -1.84 -12.10 -3.96
C TYR A 42 -2.59 -10.95 -3.24
N LYS A 43 -1.83 -10.04 -2.63
CA LYS A 43 -2.32 -8.90 -1.85
C LYS A 43 -1.51 -7.65 -2.16
N LEU A 44 -2.19 -6.50 -2.21
CA LEU A 44 -1.56 -5.18 -2.15
C LEU A 44 -1.31 -4.80 -0.69
N PHE A 45 -0.04 -4.65 -0.32
CA PHE A 45 0.36 -4.17 1.00
C PHE A 45 0.32 -2.64 1.03
N ILE A 46 -0.55 -2.08 1.88
CA ILE A 46 -0.78 -0.63 1.96
C ILE A 46 -0.17 -0.11 3.26
N LEU A 47 0.90 0.66 3.13
CA LEU A 47 1.68 1.25 4.22
C LEU A 47 1.02 2.54 4.71
N ILE A 48 0.79 2.61 6.03
CA ILE A 48 0.14 3.73 6.72
C ILE A 48 1.07 4.20 7.87
N PRO A 49 2.11 5.00 7.58
CA PRO A 49 3.03 5.56 8.58
C PRO A 49 2.35 6.62 9.45
N LYS A 50 2.56 6.56 10.77
CA LYS A 50 2.03 7.55 11.73
C LYS A 50 2.59 8.96 11.52
N SER A 51 3.82 9.10 11.05
CA SER A 51 4.44 10.40 10.80
C SER A 51 3.86 11.15 9.59
N LEU A 52 3.01 10.48 8.80
CA LEU A 52 2.56 10.89 7.45
C LEU A 52 3.65 10.89 6.39
N TYR A 53 4.89 10.54 6.73
CA TYR A 53 5.98 10.57 5.77
C TYR A 53 5.89 9.37 4.82
N CYS A 54 5.55 9.64 3.57
CA CYS A 54 5.62 8.69 2.46
C CYS A 54 6.80 9.06 1.58
N PHE A 55 7.80 8.19 1.50
CA PHE A 55 8.92 8.35 0.56
C PHE A 55 8.43 8.26 -0.89
N THR A 56 9.17 8.88 -1.82
CA THR A 56 8.85 8.84 -3.26
C THR A 56 8.91 7.42 -3.80
N SER A 57 9.84 6.60 -3.30
CA SER A 57 9.91 5.16 -3.52
C SER A 57 9.96 4.43 -2.18
N LEU A 58 9.51 3.17 -2.14
CA LEU A 58 9.79 2.31 -0.98
C LEU A 58 11.27 1.94 -0.88
N MET A 59 12.00 1.97 -1.99
CA MET A 59 13.45 1.88 -2.02
C MET A 59 14.02 3.27 -1.70
N ASP A 60 14.26 3.50 -0.41
CA ASP A 60 15.03 4.63 0.07
C ASP A 60 16.39 4.11 0.56
N THR A 61 17.46 4.58 -0.06
CA THR A 61 18.81 4.02 0.13
C THR A 61 19.35 4.21 1.55
N GLU A 62 18.86 5.19 2.29
CA GLU A 62 19.29 5.47 3.66
C GLU A 62 18.44 4.74 4.70
N SER A 63 17.13 4.71 4.50
CA SER A 63 16.18 4.17 5.49
C SER A 63 15.74 2.74 5.23
N SER A 64 15.75 2.26 3.98
CA SER A 64 15.16 0.98 3.57
C SER A 64 16.11 0.11 2.74
N PRO A 65 17.28 -0.30 3.30
CA PRO A 65 18.26 -1.12 2.59
C PRO A 65 17.81 -2.56 2.32
N SER A 66 16.72 -3.02 2.95
CA SER A 66 16.23 -4.40 2.78
C SER A 66 15.24 -4.58 1.63
N ILE A 67 14.88 -3.52 0.91
CA ILE A 67 13.91 -3.54 -0.19
C ILE A 67 14.51 -2.94 -1.46
N GLU A 68 14.22 -3.58 -2.58
CA GLU A 68 14.64 -3.20 -3.93
C GLU A 68 13.41 -3.07 -4.82
N GLU A 69 13.44 -2.12 -5.75
CA GLU A 69 12.43 -2.04 -6.80
C GLU A 69 12.52 -3.24 -7.76
N SER A 70 11.35 -3.73 -8.19
CA SER A 70 11.21 -4.60 -9.36
C SER A 70 10.48 -3.83 -10.46
N SER A 71 9.72 -4.52 -11.31
CA SER A 71 8.80 -3.91 -12.27
C SER A 71 7.41 -3.69 -11.66
N SER A 72 6.59 -2.90 -12.36
CA SER A 72 5.17 -2.78 -12.04
C SER A 72 4.37 -3.97 -12.57
N LEU A 73 3.21 -4.23 -11.97
CA LEU A 73 2.16 -5.03 -12.58
C LEU A 73 1.68 -4.38 -13.88
N ASP A 74 1.07 -5.17 -14.76
CA ASP A 74 0.40 -4.63 -15.94
C ASP A 74 -0.73 -3.67 -15.51
N SER A 75 -0.99 -2.67 -16.34
CA SER A 75 -1.85 -1.54 -15.94
C SER A 75 -3.33 -1.84 -16.10
N ILE A 76 -4.13 -1.34 -15.17
CA ILE A 76 -5.58 -1.25 -15.34
C ILE A 76 -5.90 0.10 -15.98
N VAL A 77 -6.70 0.10 -17.04
CA VAL A 77 -7.08 1.31 -17.77
C VAL A 77 -8.59 1.49 -17.67
N ARG A 78 -9.05 2.64 -17.14
CA ARG A 78 -10.48 2.95 -17.04
C ARG A 78 -10.78 4.40 -17.36
N THR A 79 -11.96 4.67 -17.90
CA THR A 79 -12.48 6.05 -18.00
C THR A 79 -13.17 6.42 -16.70
N VAL A 80 -12.71 7.48 -16.02
CA VAL A 80 -13.25 7.90 -14.72
C VAL A 80 -13.45 9.41 -14.69
N ALA A 81 -14.67 9.87 -14.37
CA ALA A 81 -14.99 11.29 -14.19
C ALA A 81 -14.50 12.20 -15.34
N GLY A 82 -14.69 11.76 -16.59
CA GLY A 82 -14.28 12.51 -17.78
C GLY A 82 -12.81 12.33 -18.20
N VAL A 83 -11.99 11.66 -17.39
CA VAL A 83 -10.61 11.29 -17.75
C VAL A 83 -10.65 9.98 -18.54
N GLN A 84 -10.46 10.07 -19.85
CA GLN A 84 -10.37 8.92 -20.74
C GLN A 84 -9.08 8.14 -20.50
N ASN A 85 -9.16 6.81 -20.54
CA ASN A 85 -8.00 5.91 -20.45
C ASN A 85 -7.08 6.18 -19.25
N ARG A 86 -7.68 6.47 -18.08
CA ARG A 86 -6.91 6.67 -16.86
C ARG A 86 -6.20 5.37 -16.48
N VAL A 87 -4.89 5.46 -16.31
CA VAL A 87 -3.99 4.34 -16.03
C VAL A 87 -3.77 4.20 -14.52
N TYR A 88 -3.96 3.00 -14.01
CA TYR A 88 -3.63 2.60 -12.65
C TYR A 88 -2.51 1.55 -12.69
N LYS A 89 -1.47 1.75 -11.87
CA LYS A 89 -0.29 0.89 -11.79
C LYS A 89 0.05 0.62 -10.34
N ASN A 90 0.43 -0.63 -10.05
CA ASN A 90 0.97 -1.02 -8.76
C ASN A 90 2.38 -1.57 -8.96
N SER A 91 3.29 -1.21 -8.06
CA SER A 91 4.69 -1.62 -8.12
C SER A 91 4.92 -2.92 -7.35
N VAL A 92 5.75 -3.80 -7.91
CA VAL A 92 6.26 -4.98 -7.20
C VAL A 92 7.65 -4.67 -6.66
N TYR A 93 7.90 -5.09 -5.44
CA TYR A 93 9.16 -4.92 -4.74
C TYR A 93 9.74 -6.27 -4.35
N LYS A 94 11.08 -6.32 -4.27
CA LYS A 94 11.83 -7.48 -3.79
C LYS A 94 12.37 -7.14 -2.40
N ILE A 95 12.16 -8.02 -1.44
CA ILE A 95 12.64 -7.84 -0.09
C ILE A 95 13.67 -8.94 0.21
N ASN A 96 14.78 -8.54 0.83
CA ASN A 96 15.84 -9.45 1.27
C ASN A 96 15.34 -10.28 2.45
N GLY A 97 14.91 -11.51 2.17
CA GLY A 97 14.41 -12.46 3.14
C GLY A 97 15.53 -13.24 3.86
N PRO A 98 15.16 -14.14 4.78
CA PRO A 98 16.10 -15.11 5.35
C PRO A 98 16.76 -15.97 4.26
N ASP A 99 17.99 -16.41 4.51
CA ASP A 99 18.76 -17.31 3.65
C ASP A 99 18.96 -16.79 2.22
N ASP A 100 19.13 -15.48 2.06
CA ASP A 100 19.37 -14.78 0.78
C ASP A 100 18.22 -14.96 -0.25
N ARG A 101 17.04 -15.39 0.20
CA ARG A 101 15.86 -15.52 -0.68
C ARG A 101 15.19 -14.17 -0.89
N LYS A 102 14.94 -13.83 -2.15
CA LYS A 102 14.18 -12.63 -2.52
C LYS A 102 12.68 -12.92 -2.39
N ILE A 103 11.98 -12.10 -1.61
CA ILE A 103 10.54 -12.19 -1.39
C ILE A 103 9.86 -11.08 -2.19
N TYR A 104 8.95 -11.44 -3.08
CA TYR A 104 8.26 -10.49 -3.97
C TYR A 104 6.89 -10.12 -3.41
N VAL A 105 6.57 -8.83 -3.39
CA VAL A 105 5.25 -8.31 -2.96
C VAL A 105 4.85 -7.08 -3.77
N ALA A 106 3.54 -6.90 -4.00
CA ALA A 106 3.02 -5.60 -4.42
C ALA A 106 2.77 -4.73 -3.19
N ALA A 107 3.33 -3.52 -3.16
CA ALA A 107 3.22 -2.65 -2.01
C ALA A 107 3.18 -1.17 -2.41
N GLU A 108 2.57 -0.33 -1.59
CA GLU A 108 2.55 1.12 -1.78
C GLU A 108 2.24 1.85 -0.47
N TYR A 109 2.58 3.13 -0.41
CA TYR A 109 2.04 4.02 0.62
C TYR A 109 0.58 4.38 0.33
N ALA A 110 -0.21 4.54 1.38
CA ALA A 110 -1.52 5.17 1.27
C ALA A 110 -1.33 6.65 0.86
N THR A 111 -1.53 6.94 -0.42
CA THR A 111 -1.35 8.29 -1.00
C THR A 111 -2.14 9.41 -0.31
N PRO A 112 -3.33 9.19 0.30
CA PRO A 112 -4.00 10.24 1.08
C PRO A 112 -3.16 10.79 2.23
N LEU A 113 -2.23 10.00 2.80
CA LEU A 113 -1.35 10.47 3.86
C LEU A 113 -0.34 11.51 3.37
N LYS A 114 0.14 11.38 2.12
CA LYS A 114 1.01 12.38 1.49
C LYS A 114 0.28 13.71 1.38
N THR A 115 -0.95 13.69 0.84
CA THR A 115 -1.78 14.91 0.76
C THR A 115 -2.07 15.47 2.15
N PHE A 116 -2.36 14.62 3.14
CA PHE A 116 -2.61 15.10 4.49
C PHE A 116 -1.36 15.72 5.13
N LYS A 117 -0.16 15.18 4.86
CA LYS A 117 1.10 15.78 5.29
C LYS A 117 1.28 17.19 4.72
N GLU A 118 0.97 17.37 3.44
CA GLU A 118 1.01 18.69 2.78
C GLU A 118 0.04 19.67 3.45
N VAL A 119 -1.19 19.24 3.75
CA VAL A 119 -2.18 20.05 4.48
C VAL A 119 -1.71 20.42 5.89
N VAL A 120 -1.11 19.50 6.63
CA VAL A 120 -0.56 19.74 7.97
C VAL A 120 0.64 20.69 7.92
N SER A 121 1.47 20.59 6.88
CA SER A 121 2.69 21.40 6.73
C SER A 121 2.43 22.77 6.11
N TYR A 122 1.28 22.96 5.48
CA TYR A 122 0.87 24.22 4.88
C TYR A 122 0.63 25.27 5.97
N ASN A 123 1.13 26.51 5.79
CA ASN A 123 0.91 27.59 6.74
C ASN A 123 -0.44 28.27 6.50
N GLY A 124 -1.54 27.55 6.76
CA GLY A 124 -2.92 28.04 6.61
C GLY A 124 -3.65 28.15 7.95
N GLU A 125 -4.83 28.78 7.92
CA GLU A 125 -5.66 29.05 9.11
C GLU A 125 -5.94 27.80 9.98
N HIS A 126 -6.01 26.62 9.36
CA HIS A 126 -6.36 25.37 10.03
C HIS A 126 -5.17 24.41 10.28
N SER A 127 -3.95 24.77 9.89
CA SER A 127 -2.80 23.86 9.95
C SER A 127 -2.45 23.43 11.37
N ASN A 128 -2.51 24.37 12.32
CA ASN A 128 -2.31 24.10 13.75
C ASN A 128 -3.33 23.10 14.30
N HIS A 129 -4.59 23.20 13.84
CA HIS A 129 -5.63 22.25 14.24
C HIS A 129 -5.35 20.85 13.69
N TYR A 130 -5.01 20.74 12.40
CA TYR A 130 -4.67 19.45 11.79
C TYR A 130 -3.43 18.82 12.40
N MET A 131 -2.40 19.62 12.71
CA MET A 131 -1.20 19.12 13.37
C MET A 131 -1.51 18.57 14.77
N LYS A 132 -2.34 19.30 15.55
CA LYS A 132 -2.76 18.87 16.89
C LYS A 132 -3.53 17.55 16.88
N HIS A 133 -4.37 17.34 15.87
CA HIS A 133 -5.21 16.14 15.73
C HIS A 133 -4.67 15.11 14.73
N LYS A 134 -3.39 15.23 14.34
CA LYS A 134 -2.79 14.40 13.30
C LYS A 134 -2.95 12.91 13.57
N ASP A 135 -2.61 12.47 14.78
CA ASP A 135 -2.60 11.04 15.13
C ASP A 135 -4.01 10.45 15.14
N ASP A 136 -4.99 11.21 15.63
CA ASP A 136 -6.40 10.81 15.60
C ASP A 136 -6.90 10.67 14.15
N VAL A 137 -6.57 11.63 13.29
CA VAL A 137 -6.97 11.62 11.88
C VAL A 137 -6.38 10.42 11.13
N VAL A 138 -5.12 10.07 11.39
CA VAL A 138 -4.48 8.89 10.77
C VAL A 138 -5.07 7.59 11.30
N LEU A 139 -5.30 7.50 12.62
CA LEU A 139 -5.94 6.33 13.21
C LEU A 139 -7.36 6.14 12.64
N GLN A 140 -8.15 7.21 12.56
CA GLN A 140 -9.49 7.17 11.97
C GLN A 140 -9.45 6.82 10.48
N PHE A 141 -8.45 7.29 9.73
CA PHE A 141 -8.23 6.87 8.36
C PHE A 141 -8.02 5.34 8.26
N TYR A 142 -7.11 4.79 9.07
CA TYR A 142 -6.85 3.34 9.10
C TYR A 142 -8.09 2.53 9.48
N LEU A 143 -8.77 2.91 10.58
CA LEU A 143 -9.95 2.18 11.06
C LEU A 143 -11.11 2.24 10.06
N THR A 144 -11.34 3.40 9.46
CA THR A 144 -12.38 3.57 8.44
C THR A 144 -12.04 2.78 7.18
N LEU A 145 -10.78 2.81 6.72
CA LEU A 145 -10.36 2.05 5.54
C LEU A 145 -10.47 0.53 5.78
N LYS A 146 -10.08 0.07 6.97
CA LYS A 146 -10.24 -1.33 7.38
C LYS A 146 -11.71 -1.75 7.39
N LYS A 147 -12.59 -0.90 7.93
CA LYS A 147 -14.04 -1.13 7.96
C LYS A 147 -14.61 -1.26 6.55
N VAL A 148 -14.38 -0.26 5.70
CA VAL A 148 -14.95 -0.27 4.33
C VAL A 148 -14.42 -1.43 3.50
N LEU A 149 -13.14 -1.81 3.65
CA LEU A 149 -12.60 -3.01 2.99
C LEU A 149 -13.35 -4.27 3.44
N LYS A 150 -13.57 -4.44 4.75
CA LYS A 150 -14.28 -5.60 5.33
C LYS A 150 -15.75 -5.69 4.86
N GLU A 151 -16.39 -4.56 4.63
CA GLU A 151 -17.77 -4.50 4.12
C GLU A 151 -17.89 -4.89 2.64
N HIS A 152 -16.76 -4.97 1.91
CA HIS A 152 -16.72 -5.34 0.49
C HIS A 152 -15.90 -6.62 0.30
N GLU A 153 -16.58 -7.78 0.28
CA GLU A 153 -15.94 -9.11 0.25
C GLU A 153 -14.98 -9.30 -0.93
N ASN A 154 -15.30 -8.73 -2.08
CA ASN A 154 -14.48 -8.76 -3.29
C ASN A 154 -13.18 -7.93 -3.18
N CYS A 155 -12.98 -7.16 -2.11
CA CYS A 155 -11.79 -6.36 -1.86
C CYS A 155 -11.01 -6.81 -0.61
N THR A 156 -11.70 -7.34 0.41
CA THR A 156 -11.11 -7.64 1.73
C THR A 156 -9.87 -8.53 1.64
N ASN A 157 -9.91 -9.56 0.79
CA ASN A 157 -8.85 -10.56 0.74
C ASN A 157 -7.65 -10.17 -0.12
N TYR A 158 -7.69 -9.02 -0.79
CA TYR A 158 -6.66 -8.56 -1.73
C TYR A 158 -5.86 -7.36 -1.23
N CYS A 159 -6.15 -6.87 -0.01
CA CYS A 159 -5.36 -5.83 0.64
C CYS A 159 -4.85 -6.28 2.00
N GLU A 160 -3.66 -5.79 2.37
CA GLU A 160 -3.15 -5.88 3.73
C GLU A 160 -2.77 -4.48 4.21
N LEU A 161 -3.53 -3.96 5.18
CA LEU A 161 -3.25 -2.64 5.78
C LEU A 161 -2.18 -2.74 6.87
N ILE A 162 -1.10 -1.98 6.73
CA ILE A 162 -0.02 -1.88 7.72
C ILE A 162 -0.03 -0.48 8.33
N PHE A 163 -0.69 -0.33 9.48
CA PHE A 163 -0.57 0.85 10.33
C PHE A 163 0.59 0.66 11.31
N TYR A 164 1.58 1.57 11.29
CA TYR A 164 2.81 1.41 12.06
C TYR A 164 3.43 2.75 12.46
N ASP A 165 4.21 2.71 13.53
CA ASP A 165 5.13 3.78 13.88
C ASP A 165 6.38 3.64 13.01
N ASP A 166 6.59 4.60 12.12
CA ASP A 166 7.64 4.61 11.12
C ASP A 166 8.96 5.18 11.62
N LYS A 167 9.04 5.64 12.87
CA LYS A 167 10.28 6.11 13.50
C LYS A 167 10.71 5.20 14.64
N ASP A 168 12.01 5.03 14.81
CA ASP A 168 12.61 4.36 15.96
C ASP A 168 12.74 5.30 17.16
N GLU A 169 13.28 4.78 18.28
CA GLU A 169 13.49 5.54 19.53
C GLU A 169 14.43 6.74 19.35
N ASN A 170 15.26 6.73 18.30
CA ASN A 170 16.18 7.82 17.95
C ASN A 170 15.60 8.77 16.89
N GLY A 171 14.33 8.59 16.51
CA GLY A 171 13.65 9.40 15.49
C GLY A 171 14.03 9.08 14.04
N ARG A 172 14.79 8.01 13.79
CA ARG A 172 15.17 7.57 12.44
C ARG A 172 14.07 6.74 11.82
N TYR A 173 13.91 6.83 10.50
CA TYR A 173 12.91 6.02 9.80
C TYR A 173 13.26 4.54 9.85
N LYS A 174 12.25 3.71 10.12
CA LYS A 174 12.38 2.26 10.12
C LYS A 174 12.40 1.71 8.70
N ASP A 175 13.18 0.66 8.53
CA ASP A 175 13.30 -0.09 7.28
C ASP A 175 11.96 -0.73 6.88
N VAL A 176 11.40 -0.24 5.76
CA VAL A 176 10.10 -0.66 5.23
C VAL A 176 10.10 -2.14 4.84
N GLY A 177 11.21 -2.65 4.28
CA GLY A 177 11.32 -4.05 3.94
C GLY A 177 11.21 -4.95 5.18
N LYS A 178 11.83 -4.55 6.31
CA LYS A 178 11.67 -5.27 7.59
C LYS A 178 10.23 -5.22 8.10
N ILE A 179 9.55 -4.09 7.96
CA ILE A 179 8.13 -3.95 8.34
C ILE A 179 7.25 -4.90 7.51
N LEU A 180 7.48 -4.96 6.19
CA LEU A 180 6.78 -5.87 5.29
C LEU A 180 7.07 -7.34 5.65
N LEU A 181 8.34 -7.72 5.89
CA LEU A 181 8.70 -9.08 6.31
C LEU A 181 8.02 -9.49 7.62
N GLN A 182 8.00 -8.61 8.62
CA GLN A 182 7.29 -8.87 9.87
C GLN A 182 5.79 -9.09 9.63
N ARG A 183 5.18 -8.34 8.71
CA ARG A 183 3.77 -8.53 8.36
C ARG A 183 3.54 -9.85 7.63
N ILE A 184 4.39 -10.18 6.66
CA ILE A 184 4.38 -11.45 5.92
C ILE A 184 4.41 -12.64 6.89
N LYS A 185 5.37 -12.66 7.82
CA LYS A 185 5.48 -13.73 8.84
C LYS A 185 4.21 -13.88 9.67
N LYS A 186 3.57 -12.77 10.05
CA LYS A 186 2.29 -12.80 10.80
C LYS A 186 1.14 -13.33 9.95
N LEU A 187 1.14 -13.10 8.64
CA LEU A 187 0.12 -13.64 7.74
C LEU A 187 0.29 -15.14 7.53
N GLU A 188 1.52 -15.62 7.38
CA GLU A 188 1.82 -17.06 7.26
C GLU A 188 1.31 -17.83 8.49
N GLN A 189 1.53 -17.30 9.69
CA GLN A 189 1.05 -17.91 10.94
C GLN A 189 -0.47 -17.95 11.08
N ARG A 190 -1.23 -17.20 10.27
CA ARG A 190 -2.70 -17.12 10.32
C ARG A 190 -3.37 -18.04 9.31
N GLN A 191 -2.65 -18.56 8.33
CA GLN A 191 -3.20 -19.53 7.39
C GLN A 191 -3.13 -20.92 8.05
N PRO A 192 -4.27 -21.65 8.20
CA PRO A 192 -4.21 -23.04 8.62
C PRO A 192 -3.44 -23.86 7.58
N GLN A 193 -2.62 -24.79 8.05
CA GLN A 193 -1.91 -25.78 7.21
C GLN A 193 -2.91 -26.63 6.41
#